data_AF-A0A9P6U843-F1
#
_entry.id   AF-A0A9P6U843-F1
#
_cell.length_a   1.000
_cell.length_b   1.000
_cell.length_c   1.000
_cell.angle_alpha   90.00
_cell.angle_beta   90.00
_cell.angle_gamma   90.00
#
_symmetry.space_group_name_H-M   'P 1'
#
loop_
_entity.id
_entity.type
_entity.pdbx_description
1 polymer ?
#
loop_
_entity_poly.entity_id
_entity_poly.type
_entity_poly.pdbx_seq_one_letter_code
_entity_poly.pdbx_strand_id
1 'polypeptide(L)'
;MFFFISVGGIIAFSIAILHLLRSCPFENCEEADPPTLFPQHFYGAVSATFFFMGGRYDSINDDMDSSNWAFHTMMIVFFFFTVILMLNVLIALINLAFVDGDETWRLEWLQNRLRVIESVENLTFHIPGFRQHYNCWFPNEIYYSVTAMEIEDFKAEYPSDFIDPNPSTDTPESNTTLMTEKPIQELKDELKQAREQISLMKGEIQMALQEQSTAHQNQMTEIQAMLATLLKDKASSS
;
A
#
# COMPACT_ATOMS: atom_id res chain seq x y z
N MET A 1 -11.46 -13.74 -9.56
CA MET A 1 -10.51 -14.87 -9.64
C MET A 1 -9.89 -15.19 -8.28
N PHE A 2 -9.23 -14.23 -7.63
CA PHE A 2 -8.65 -14.40 -6.28
C PHE A 2 -9.60 -15.06 -5.26
N PHE A 3 -10.83 -14.55 -5.13
CA PHE A 3 -11.82 -15.11 -4.21
C PHE A 3 -12.12 -16.60 -4.44
N PHE A 4 -12.22 -17.04 -5.70
CA PHE A 4 -12.50 -18.45 -6.00
C PHE A 4 -11.34 -19.37 -5.62
N ILE A 5 -10.10 -18.91 -5.84
CA ILE A 5 -8.90 -19.67 -5.48
C ILE A 5 -8.75 -19.71 -3.95
N SER A 6 -9.03 -18.61 -3.27
CA SER A 6 -9.00 -18.52 -1.80
C SER A 6 -10.05 -19.45 -1.17
N VAL A 7 -11.30 -19.40 -1.63
CA VAL A 7 -12.37 -20.27 -1.14
C VAL A 7 -12.06 -21.74 -1.44
N GLY A 8 -11.59 -22.06 -2.64
CA GLY A 8 -11.19 -23.41 -3.01
C GLY A 8 -10.05 -23.94 -2.13
N GLY A 9 -9.05 -23.10 -1.84
CA GLY A 9 -7.96 -23.42 -0.92
C GLY A 9 -8.47 -23.72 0.49
N ILE A 10 -9.31 -22.84 1.05
CA ILE A 10 -9.88 -23.03 2.39
C ILE A 10 -10.63 -24.37 2.47
N ILE A 11 -11.50 -24.67 1.50
CA ILE A 11 -12.26 -25.93 1.48
C ILE A 11 -11.33 -27.14 1.41
N ALA A 12 -10.31 -27.11 0.54
CA ALA A 12 -9.37 -28.22 0.40
C ALA A 12 -8.58 -28.47 1.70
N PHE A 13 -8.08 -27.41 2.34
CA PHE A 13 -7.36 -27.51 3.61
C PHE A 13 -8.28 -27.93 4.77
N SER A 14 -9.52 -27.46 4.82
CA SER A 14 -10.50 -27.91 5.82
C SER A 14 -10.78 -29.40 5.72
N ILE A 15 -10.94 -29.95 4.51
CA ILE A 15 -11.13 -31.38 4.29
C ILE A 15 -9.88 -32.16 4.70
N ALA A 16 -8.69 -31.67 4.32
CA ALA A 16 -7.42 -32.31 4.66
C ALA A 16 -7.17 -32.36 6.18
N ILE A 17 -7.41 -31.26 6.89
CA ILE A 17 -7.25 -31.19 8.35
C ILE A 17 -8.29 -32.09 9.04
N LEU A 18 -9.55 -32.07 8.59
CA LEU A 18 -10.59 -32.95 9.12
C LEU A 18 -10.24 -34.43 8.93
N HIS A 19 -9.69 -34.80 7.78
CA HIS A 19 -9.24 -36.17 7.54
C HIS A 19 -8.02 -36.53 8.37
N LEU A 20 -7.03 -35.64 8.52
CA LEU A 20 -5.82 -35.94 9.30
C LEU A 20 -6.08 -36.11 10.80
N LEU A 21 -6.94 -35.28 11.37
CA LEU A 21 -7.26 -35.34 12.80
C LEU A 21 -8.18 -36.53 13.15
N ARG A 22 -8.79 -37.16 12.16
CA ARG A 22 -9.77 -38.24 12.37
C ARG A 22 -9.43 -39.56 11.68
N SER A 23 -8.46 -39.58 10.77
CA SER A 23 -7.97 -40.82 10.19
C SER A 23 -7.22 -41.57 11.27
N CYS A 24 -7.80 -42.66 11.77
CA CYS A 24 -7.12 -43.60 12.65
C CYS A 24 -6.33 -44.60 11.81
N PRO A 25 -4.99 -44.57 11.85
CA PRO A 25 -4.17 -45.49 11.06
C PRO A 25 -3.95 -46.86 11.74
N PHE A 26 -4.35 -47.03 13.00
CA PHE A 26 -4.12 -48.27 13.78
C PHE A 26 -5.44 -48.90 14.26
N GLU A 27 -5.49 -50.23 14.24
CA GLU A 27 -6.68 -51.08 14.53
C GLU A 27 -7.27 -50.93 15.94
N ASN A 28 -6.55 -50.30 16.88
CA ASN A 28 -6.97 -50.12 18.28
C ASN A 28 -7.10 -48.64 18.67
N CYS A 29 -7.76 -47.83 17.84
CA CYS A 29 -8.30 -46.56 18.33
C CYS A 29 -9.52 -46.89 19.20
N GLU A 30 -9.30 -47.21 20.48
CA GLU A 30 -10.31 -46.86 21.47
C GLU A 30 -10.56 -45.37 21.31
N GLU A 31 -11.85 -45.02 21.25
CA GLU A 31 -12.39 -43.66 21.18
C GLU A 31 -12.04 -42.93 22.50
N ALA A 32 -10.75 -42.75 22.77
CA ALA A 32 -10.27 -41.76 23.68
C ALA A 32 -10.58 -40.45 22.97
N ASP A 33 -11.69 -39.82 23.33
CA ASP A 33 -11.92 -38.40 23.10
C ASP A 33 -10.93 -37.63 24.02
N PRO A 34 -9.75 -37.18 23.57
CA PRO A 34 -9.32 -35.88 24.04
C PRO A 34 -10.31 -34.86 23.44
N PRO A 35 -10.58 -33.75 24.14
CA PRO A 35 -11.43 -32.70 23.61
C PRO A 35 -10.70 -31.98 22.47
N THR A 36 -10.67 -32.57 21.28
CA THR A 36 -10.20 -31.86 20.08
C THR A 36 -11.14 -30.68 19.88
N LEU A 37 -10.62 -29.46 20.00
CA LEU A 37 -11.43 -28.23 19.85
C LEU A 37 -11.88 -28.03 18.40
N PHE A 38 -11.33 -28.81 17.46
CA PHE A 38 -11.65 -28.72 16.05
C PHE A 38 -13.06 -29.26 15.76
N PRO A 39 -13.95 -28.46 15.12
CA PRO A 39 -15.34 -28.86 14.92
C PRO A 39 -15.50 -30.12 14.07
N GLN A 40 -16.42 -30.99 14.47
CA GLN A 40 -16.69 -32.25 13.77
C GLN A 40 -17.40 -32.07 12.43
N HIS A 41 -18.26 -31.07 12.35
CA HIS A 41 -19.08 -30.80 11.18
C HIS A 41 -18.28 -30.05 10.12
N PHE A 42 -18.49 -30.37 8.84
CA PHE A 42 -17.80 -29.74 7.72
C PHE A 42 -17.85 -28.21 7.77
N TYR A 43 -19.02 -27.62 8.03
CA TYR A 43 -19.17 -26.17 8.13
C TYR A 43 -18.40 -25.58 9.31
N GLY A 44 -18.34 -26.30 10.43
CA GLY A 44 -17.52 -25.93 11.58
C GLY A 44 -16.03 -25.97 11.22
N ALA A 45 -15.57 -27.02 10.57
CA ALA A 45 -14.20 -27.15 10.09
C ALA A 45 -13.81 -26.03 9.13
N VAL A 46 -14.68 -25.68 8.18
CA VAL A 46 -14.47 -24.54 7.26
C VAL A 46 -14.36 -23.22 8.01
N SER A 47 -15.25 -22.97 8.98
CA SER A 47 -15.19 -21.75 9.78
C SER A 47 -13.92 -21.69 10.65
N ALA A 48 -13.48 -22.83 11.20
CA ALA A 48 -12.27 -22.93 11.99
C ALA A 48 -11.02 -22.68 11.12
N THR A 49 -10.93 -23.27 9.92
CA THR A 49 -9.84 -23.00 8.97
C THR A 49 -9.81 -21.54 8.51
N PHE A 50 -10.99 -20.91 8.36
CA PHE A 50 -11.07 -19.49 8.04
C PHE A 50 -10.55 -18.60 9.19
N PHE A 51 -10.93 -18.88 10.44
CA PHE A 51 -10.39 -18.15 11.60
C PHE A 51 -8.89 -18.41 11.81
N PHE A 52 -8.45 -19.63 11.54
CA PHE A 52 -7.04 -20.01 11.53
C PHE A 52 -6.24 -19.22 10.49
N MET A 53 -6.79 -18.99 9.29
CA MET A 53 -6.19 -18.07 8.30
C MET A 53 -6.06 -16.64 8.86
N GLY A 54 -7.04 -16.19 9.65
CA GLY A 54 -7.02 -14.90 10.33
C GLY A 54 -6.10 -14.82 11.55
N GLY A 55 -5.32 -15.87 11.84
CA GLY A 55 -4.39 -15.92 12.97
C GLY A 55 -5.05 -16.23 14.31
N ARG A 56 -6.30 -16.69 14.33
CA ARG A 56 -6.95 -17.20 15.54
C ARG A 56 -6.76 -18.70 15.64
N TYR A 57 -5.94 -19.14 16.59
CA TYR A 57 -5.54 -20.53 16.76
C TYR A 57 -6.39 -21.30 17.78
N ASP A 58 -7.36 -20.65 18.42
CA ASP A 58 -8.19 -21.24 19.49
C ASP A 58 -8.69 -22.64 19.12
N SER A 59 -9.27 -22.80 17.92
CA SER A 59 -9.87 -24.05 17.42
C SER A 59 -8.92 -25.22 17.22
N ILE A 60 -7.62 -25.00 17.29
CA ILE A 60 -6.56 -25.96 16.91
C ILE A 60 -5.49 -26.10 18.01
N ASN A 61 -5.58 -25.29 19.07
CA ASN A 61 -4.55 -25.18 20.10
C ASN A 61 -4.17 -26.52 20.75
N ASP A 62 -5.17 -27.33 21.11
CA ASP A 62 -4.93 -28.63 21.75
C ASP A 62 -4.32 -29.65 20.77
N ASP A 63 -4.60 -29.50 19.48
CA ASP A 63 -4.04 -30.37 18.42
C ASP A 63 -2.59 -29.98 18.06
N MET A 64 -2.14 -28.75 18.38
CA MET A 64 -0.75 -28.33 18.21
C MET A 64 0.21 -29.06 19.16
N ASP A 65 -0.24 -29.38 20.38
CA ASP A 65 0.57 -30.13 21.34
C ASP A 65 0.67 -31.62 20.99
N SER A 66 -0.07 -32.08 19.98
CA SER A 66 0.01 -33.45 19.50
C SER A 66 1.33 -33.73 18.76
N SER A 67 1.87 -34.94 18.94
CA SER A 67 3.10 -35.42 18.27
C SER A 67 2.87 -35.79 16.78
N ASN A 68 1.77 -35.34 16.18
CA ASN A 68 1.39 -35.71 14.82
C ASN A 68 2.18 -34.90 13.79
N TRP A 69 3.29 -35.44 13.30
CA TRP A 69 4.15 -34.78 12.31
C TRP A 69 3.42 -34.36 11.01
N ALA A 70 2.43 -35.15 10.58
CA ALA A 70 1.63 -34.87 9.39
C ALA A 70 0.74 -33.62 9.58
N PHE A 71 0.20 -33.44 10.79
CA PHE A 71 -0.60 -32.27 11.15
C PHE A 71 0.26 -30.99 11.13
N HIS A 72 1.42 -31.02 11.78
CA HIS A 72 2.39 -29.92 11.75
C HIS A 72 2.86 -29.58 10.34
N THR A 73 3.08 -30.58 9.49
CA THR A 73 3.48 -30.36 8.09
C THR A 73 2.38 -29.66 7.30
N MET A 74 1.12 -30.09 7.43
CA MET A 74 -0.01 -29.41 6.78
C MET A 74 -0.20 -27.98 7.26
N MET A 75 0.02 -27.74 8.55
CA MET A 75 -0.04 -26.40 9.14
C MET A 75 0.99 -25.45 8.51
N ILE A 76 2.24 -25.93 8.35
CA ILE A 76 3.31 -25.17 7.69
C ILE A 76 2.90 -24.87 6.24
N VAL A 77 2.47 -25.88 5.48
CA VAL A 77 2.04 -25.68 4.08
C VAL A 77 0.89 -24.68 3.97
N PHE A 78 -0.09 -24.74 4.88
CA PHE A 78 -1.18 -23.78 4.93
C PHE A 78 -0.70 -22.35 5.22
N PHE A 79 0.23 -22.17 6.16
CA PHE A 79 0.80 -20.86 6.46
C PHE A 79 1.55 -20.27 5.26
N PHE A 80 2.38 -21.09 4.59
CA PHE A 80 3.05 -20.69 3.36
C PHE A 80 2.06 -20.28 2.27
N PHE A 81 1.00 -21.07 2.06
CA PHE A 81 -0.04 -20.77 1.08
C PHE A 81 -0.79 -19.46 1.39
N THR A 82 -1.19 -19.26 2.65
CA THR A 82 -2.01 -18.11 3.05
C THR A 82 -1.20 -16.82 3.18
N VAL A 83 -0.04 -16.87 3.83
CA VAL A 83 0.80 -15.68 4.07
C VAL A 83 1.63 -15.33 2.85
N ILE A 84 2.25 -16.30 2.17
CA ILE A 84 3.17 -15.99 1.07
C ILE A 84 2.44 -15.86 -0.26
N LEU A 85 1.47 -16.73 -0.56
CA LEU A 85 0.77 -16.67 -1.84
C LEU A 85 -0.45 -15.75 -1.76
N MET A 86 -1.40 -16.01 -0.85
CA MET A 86 -2.67 -15.28 -0.86
C MET A 86 -2.51 -13.81 -0.47
N LEU A 87 -1.79 -13.50 0.61
CA LEU A 87 -1.66 -12.12 1.08
C LEU A 87 -0.85 -11.26 0.09
N ASN A 88 0.28 -11.76 -0.41
CA ASN A 88 1.11 -11.00 -1.36
C ASN A 88 0.39 -10.77 -2.69
N VAL A 89 -0.34 -11.77 -3.20
CA VAL A 89 -1.15 -11.60 -4.41
C VAL A 89 -2.31 -10.63 -4.17
N LEU A 90 -2.96 -10.68 -3.00
CA LEU A 90 -4.02 -9.74 -2.65
C LEU A 90 -3.50 -8.30 -2.65
N ILE A 91 -2.36 -8.05 -2.01
CA ILE A 91 -1.74 -6.72 -1.98
C ILE A 91 -1.37 -6.27 -3.40
N ALA A 92 -0.80 -7.15 -4.22
CA ALA A 92 -0.46 -6.82 -5.61
C ALA A 92 -1.70 -6.45 -6.45
N LEU A 93 -2.81 -7.19 -6.28
CA LEU A 93 -4.07 -6.91 -6.96
C LEU A 93 -4.71 -5.60 -6.48
N ILE A 94 -4.65 -5.31 -5.18
CA ILE A 94 -5.13 -4.05 -4.63
C ILE A 94 -4.32 -2.88 -5.19
N ASN A 95 -3.00 -2.98 -5.21
CA ASN A 95 -2.13 -1.94 -5.75
C ASN A 95 -2.41 -1.70 -7.24
N LEU A 96 -2.58 -2.77 -8.02
CA LEU A 96 -2.95 -2.64 -9.43
C LEU A 96 -4.30 -1.94 -9.60
N ALA A 97 -5.31 -2.31 -8.81
CA ALA A 97 -6.62 -1.67 -8.86
C ALA A 97 -6.58 -0.17 -8.50
N PHE A 98 -5.67 0.23 -7.59
CA PHE A 98 -5.46 1.65 -7.28
C PHE A 98 -4.76 2.40 -8.41
N VAL A 99 -3.76 1.79 -9.05
CA VAL A 99 -3.06 2.42 -10.19
C VAL A 99 -3.98 2.60 -11.39
N ASP A 100 -4.77 1.59 -11.74
CA ASP A 100 -5.72 1.68 -12.86
C ASP A 100 -6.88 2.65 -12.58
N GLY A 101 -7.17 2.92 -11.30
CA GLY A 101 -8.26 3.81 -10.88
C GLY A 101 -7.88 5.29 -10.78
N ASP A 102 -6.60 5.66 -10.87
CA ASP A 102 -6.12 6.99 -10.42
C ASP A 102 -6.57 8.15 -11.35
N GLU A 103 -6.86 7.90 -12.62
CA GLU A 103 -7.31 8.95 -13.54
C GLU A 103 -8.84 9.17 -13.50
N THR A 104 -9.62 8.12 -13.20
CA THR A 104 -11.10 8.17 -13.26
C THR A 104 -11.77 8.37 -11.91
N TRP A 105 -11.12 8.06 -10.78
CA TRP A 105 -11.77 8.18 -9.46
C TRP A 105 -12.23 9.59 -9.15
N ARG A 106 -11.51 10.63 -9.62
CA ARG A 106 -11.88 12.03 -9.38
C ARG A 106 -13.17 12.39 -10.11
N LEU A 107 -13.33 11.91 -11.35
CA LEU A 107 -14.54 12.08 -12.15
C LEU A 107 -15.70 11.30 -11.54
N GLU A 108 -15.49 10.04 -11.15
CA GLU A 108 -16.51 9.24 -10.49
C GLU A 108 -16.93 9.83 -9.13
N TRP A 109 -15.98 10.36 -8.37
CA TRP A 109 -16.25 11.04 -7.11
C TRP A 109 -17.08 12.31 -7.32
N LEU A 110 -16.71 13.16 -8.29
CA LEU A 110 -17.49 14.34 -8.66
C LEU A 110 -18.90 13.95 -9.12
N GLN A 111 -19.03 12.93 -9.97
CA GLN A 111 -20.32 12.44 -10.45
C GLN A 111 -21.19 11.93 -9.30
N ASN A 112 -20.62 11.16 -8.37
CA ASN A 112 -21.34 10.68 -7.20
C ASN A 112 -21.77 11.82 -6.28
N ARG A 113 -20.93 12.84 -6.08
CA ARG A 113 -21.33 14.05 -5.35
C ARG A 113 -22.45 14.81 -6.05
N LEU A 114 -22.40 14.94 -7.37
CA LEU A 114 -23.44 15.60 -8.15
C LEU A 114 -24.78 14.88 -8.01
N ARG A 115 -24.78 13.54 -8.11
CA ARG A 115 -26.00 12.73 -7.88
C ARG A 115 -26.57 12.91 -6.49
N VAL A 116 -25.72 13.01 -5.46
CA VAL A 116 -26.18 13.26 -4.10
C VAL A 116 -26.83 14.66 -4.02
N ILE A 117 -26.20 15.69 -4.58
CA ILE A 117 -26.77 17.04 -4.61
C ILE A 117 -28.10 17.06 -5.37
N GLU A 118 -28.18 16.42 -6.54
CA GLU A 118 -29.41 16.29 -7.33
C GLU A 118 -30.52 15.62 -6.50
N SER A 119 -30.20 14.53 -5.79
CA SER A 119 -31.17 13.83 -4.95
C SER A 119 -31.70 14.70 -3.82
N VAL A 120 -30.84 15.53 -3.23
CA VAL A 120 -31.20 16.46 -2.15
C VAL A 120 -32.01 17.62 -2.72
N GLU A 121 -31.62 18.18 -3.86
CA GLU A 121 -32.37 19.27 -4.50
C GLU A 121 -33.77 18.80 -4.91
N ASN A 122 -33.91 17.59 -5.44
CA ASN A 122 -35.20 17.03 -5.79
C ASN A 122 -36.14 16.89 -4.56
N LEU A 123 -35.59 16.56 -3.40
CA LEU A 123 -36.33 16.49 -2.15
C LEU A 123 -36.77 17.87 -1.63
N THR A 124 -35.89 18.88 -1.71
CA THR A 124 -36.20 20.25 -1.27
C THR A 124 -36.98 21.06 -2.29
N PHE A 125 -37.05 20.62 -3.56
CA PHE A 125 -37.76 21.30 -4.64
C PHE A 125 -39.25 21.53 -4.33
N HIS A 126 -39.89 20.60 -3.63
CA HIS A 126 -41.31 20.68 -3.29
C HIS A 126 -41.61 21.55 -2.05
N ILE A 127 -40.60 22.09 -1.38
CA ILE A 127 -40.79 22.92 -0.18
C ILE A 127 -41.06 24.37 -0.60
N PRO A 128 -42.25 24.93 -0.30
CA PRO A 128 -42.59 26.30 -0.67
C PRO A 128 -41.68 27.30 0.04
N GLY A 129 -41.15 28.27 -0.70
CA GLY A 129 -40.25 29.31 -0.19
C GLY A 129 -38.75 28.96 -0.22
N PHE A 130 -38.39 27.68 -0.37
CA PHE A 130 -36.97 27.25 -0.40
C PHE A 130 -36.19 27.88 -1.55
N ARG A 131 -36.81 27.98 -2.75
CA ARG A 131 -36.18 28.63 -3.92
C ARG A 131 -36.16 30.16 -3.87
N GLN A 132 -37.00 30.80 -3.06
CA GLN A 132 -37.10 32.26 -3.01
C GLN A 132 -35.97 32.90 -2.19
N HIS A 133 -35.28 32.11 -1.36
CA HIS A 133 -34.09 32.53 -0.61
C HIS A 133 -32.77 32.13 -1.29
N TYR A 134 -32.78 31.76 -2.58
CA TYR A 134 -31.58 31.37 -3.34
C TYR A 134 -30.44 32.39 -3.24
N ASN A 135 -30.77 33.69 -3.26
CA ASN A 135 -29.79 34.78 -3.14
C ASN A 135 -29.04 34.82 -1.80
N CYS A 136 -29.56 34.17 -0.75
CA CYS A 136 -28.90 34.11 0.56
C CYS A 136 -28.17 32.79 0.81
N TRP A 137 -28.51 31.71 0.09
CA TRP A 137 -28.02 30.36 0.38
C TRP A 137 -27.04 29.85 -0.69
N PHE A 138 -27.12 30.37 -1.91
CA PHE A 138 -26.15 30.09 -2.97
C PHE A 138 -25.30 31.34 -3.24
N PRO A 139 -23.97 31.24 -3.19
CA PRO A 139 -23.10 32.35 -3.53
C PRO A 139 -23.20 32.66 -5.03
N ASN A 140 -23.23 33.94 -5.38
CA ASN A 140 -23.23 34.39 -6.78
C ASN A 140 -21.89 34.10 -7.48
N GLU A 141 -20.80 34.01 -6.69
CA GLU A 141 -19.43 33.81 -7.18
C GLU A 141 -18.74 32.76 -6.31
N ILE A 142 -18.03 31.83 -6.94
CA ILE A 142 -17.24 30.79 -6.26
C ILE A 142 -15.76 31.11 -6.48
N TYR A 143 -15.09 31.55 -5.41
CA TYR A 143 -13.65 31.77 -5.45
C TYR A 143 -12.92 30.47 -5.13
N TYR A 144 -12.10 29.99 -6.06
CA TYR A 144 -11.18 28.89 -5.82
C TYR A 144 -9.81 29.45 -5.47
N SER A 145 -9.26 29.05 -4.32
CA SER A 145 -7.86 29.31 -4.00
C SER A 145 -7.01 28.30 -4.76
N VAL A 146 -6.15 28.79 -5.64
CA VAL A 146 -5.25 27.96 -6.45
C VAL A 146 -3.82 28.43 -6.23
N THR A 147 -2.87 27.50 -6.18
CA THR A 147 -1.45 27.83 -6.01
C THR A 147 -0.90 28.46 -7.29
N ALA A 148 0.05 29.39 -7.19
CA ALA A 148 0.64 30.04 -8.38
C ALA A 148 1.20 29.04 -9.42
N MET A 149 1.70 27.89 -8.96
CA MET A 149 2.20 26.80 -9.80
C MET A 149 1.09 26.12 -10.61
N GLU A 150 -0.06 25.85 -9.98
CA GLU A 150 -1.21 25.23 -10.64
C GLU A 150 -1.83 26.15 -11.70
N ILE A 151 -1.72 27.47 -11.54
CA ILE A 151 -2.16 28.46 -12.55
C ILE A 151 -1.25 28.41 -13.79
N GLU A 152 0.08 28.28 -13.59
CA GLU A 152 1.04 28.18 -14.70
C GLU A 152 0.83 26.89 -15.49
N ASP A 153 0.63 25.76 -14.81
CA ASP A 153 0.34 24.47 -15.44
C ASP A 153 -0.98 24.50 -16.22
N PHE A 154 -2.04 25.07 -15.63
CA PHE A 154 -3.33 25.21 -16.30
C PHE A 154 -3.27 26.11 -17.53
N LYS A 155 -2.50 27.21 -17.47
CA LYS A 155 -2.28 28.12 -18.59
C LYS A 155 -1.45 27.47 -19.71
N ALA A 156 -0.55 26.57 -19.37
CA ALA A 156 0.20 25.77 -20.34
C ALA A 156 -0.68 24.72 -21.04
N GLU A 157 -1.64 24.14 -20.32
CA GLU A 157 -2.55 23.12 -20.85
C GLU A 157 -3.70 23.70 -21.70
N TYR A 158 -4.23 24.86 -21.33
CA TYR A 158 -5.34 25.54 -22.03
C TYR A 158 -5.00 26.98 -22.45
N PRO A 159 -4.06 27.18 -23.40
CA PRO A 159 -3.58 28.51 -23.77
C PRO A 159 -4.61 29.39 -24.52
N SER A 160 -5.65 28.79 -25.12
CA SER A 160 -6.66 29.50 -25.93
C SER A 160 -7.80 30.14 -25.13
N ASP A 161 -8.02 29.71 -23.90
CA ASP A 161 -9.17 30.15 -23.09
C ASP A 161 -8.87 31.39 -22.25
N PHE A 162 -7.59 31.82 -22.22
CA PHE A 162 -7.11 33.03 -21.55
C PHE A 162 -6.88 34.20 -22.51
N ILE A 163 -7.67 34.31 -23.58
CA ILE A 163 -7.69 35.53 -24.40
C ILE A 163 -8.46 36.59 -23.61
N ASP A 164 -7.72 37.53 -23.03
CA ASP A 164 -8.22 38.70 -22.30
C ASP A 164 -9.47 39.32 -22.96
N PRO A 165 -10.63 39.35 -22.30
CA PRO A 165 -11.68 40.28 -22.69
C PRO A 165 -11.26 41.65 -22.15
N ASN A 166 -10.49 42.38 -22.96
CA ASN A 166 -10.39 43.85 -23.00
C ASN A 166 -10.61 44.60 -21.67
N PRO A 167 -9.59 45.25 -21.06
CA PRO A 167 -9.72 45.92 -19.77
C PRO A 167 -10.45 47.26 -19.94
N SER A 168 -11.77 47.25 -19.98
CA SER A 168 -12.56 48.44 -19.69
C SER A 168 -12.61 48.63 -18.17
N THR A 169 -11.75 49.54 -17.70
CA THR A 169 -11.93 50.44 -16.55
C THR A 169 -13.21 50.23 -15.74
N ASP A 170 -13.06 49.74 -14.50
CA ASP A 170 -13.55 50.39 -13.27
C ASP A 170 -13.46 49.42 -12.08
N THR A 171 -12.36 49.44 -11.32
CA THR A 171 -12.40 49.11 -9.88
C THR A 171 -11.25 49.80 -9.14
N PRO A 172 -11.46 50.27 -7.90
CA PRO A 172 -10.56 51.19 -7.20
C PRO A 172 -9.38 50.44 -6.57
N GLU A 173 -8.23 51.12 -6.55
CA GLU A 173 -7.04 50.76 -5.78
C GLU A 173 -7.41 50.38 -4.34
N SER A 174 -7.08 49.15 -3.94
CA SER A 174 -6.90 48.79 -2.54
C SER A 174 -5.50 48.22 -2.37
N ASN A 175 -4.61 49.09 -1.91
CA ASN A 175 -3.30 48.76 -1.40
C ASN A 175 -3.42 47.67 -0.32
N THR A 176 -2.73 46.54 -0.49
CA THR A 176 -2.30 45.70 0.63
C THR A 176 -0.89 45.24 0.34
N THR A 177 0.06 46.11 0.68
CA THR A 177 1.49 45.83 0.68
C THR A 177 1.86 45.14 2.00
N LEU A 178 2.76 44.15 1.89
CA LEU A 178 3.68 43.57 2.89
C LEU A 178 3.46 42.09 3.27
N MET A 179 4.10 41.20 2.50
CA MET A 179 5.09 40.30 3.11
C MET A 179 6.45 40.57 2.45
N THR A 180 7.47 40.71 3.28
CA THR A 180 8.81 41.19 2.99
C THR A 180 9.51 40.34 1.93
N GLU A 181 9.63 40.89 0.72
CA GLU A 181 10.44 40.34 -0.35
C GLU A 181 11.92 40.57 0.01
N LYS A 182 12.63 39.51 0.40
CA LYS A 182 14.10 39.55 0.36
C LYS A 182 14.50 39.89 -1.08
N PRO A 183 15.44 40.83 -1.31
CA PRO A 183 15.77 41.24 -2.66
C PRO A 183 16.25 40.02 -3.46
N ILE A 184 15.63 39.79 -4.61
CA ILE A 184 15.86 38.64 -5.54
C ILE A 184 17.36 38.37 -5.80
N GLN A 185 18.21 39.36 -5.60
CA GLN A 185 19.66 39.26 -5.71
C GLN A 185 20.31 38.40 -4.60
N GLU A 186 19.89 38.54 -3.34
CA GLU A 186 20.41 37.73 -2.22
C GLU A 186 20.03 36.26 -2.38
N LEU A 187 18.83 35.98 -2.89
CA LEU A 187 18.36 34.60 -3.13
C LEU A 187 19.17 33.90 -4.23
N LYS A 188 19.61 34.64 -5.26
CA LYS A 188 20.47 34.10 -6.33
C LYS A 188 21.88 33.78 -5.81
N ASP A 189 22.40 34.60 -4.92
CA ASP A 189 23.73 34.39 -4.32
C ASP A 189 23.72 33.19 -3.36
N GLU A 190 22.66 33.02 -2.56
CA GLU A 190 22.47 31.81 -1.72
C GLU A 190 22.33 30.53 -2.58
N LEU A 191 21.60 30.59 -3.70
CA LEU A 191 21.44 29.44 -4.61
C LEU A 191 22.78 29.03 -5.26
N LYS A 192 23.63 30.01 -5.60
CA LYS A 192 24.96 29.76 -6.16
C LYS A 192 25.89 29.11 -5.14
N GLN A 193 25.87 29.59 -3.89
CA GLN A 193 26.63 28.99 -2.80
C GLN A 193 26.16 27.56 -2.46
N ALA A 194 24.84 27.33 -2.43
CA ALA A 194 24.29 25.99 -2.20
C ALA A 194 24.70 25.01 -3.31
N ARG A 195 24.72 25.45 -4.58
CA ARG A 195 25.14 24.63 -5.71
C ARG A 195 26.64 24.26 -5.64
N GLU A 196 27.48 25.19 -5.20
CA GLU A 196 28.91 24.94 -4.99
C GLU A 196 29.14 23.93 -3.85
N GLN A 197 28.44 24.07 -2.73
CA GLN A 197 28.52 23.10 -1.61
C GLN A 197 28.07 21.70 -2.02
N ILE A 198 26.98 21.58 -2.79
CA ILE A 198 26.51 20.28 -3.30
C ILE A 198 27.56 19.66 -4.23
N SER A 199 28.24 20.45 -5.05
CA SER A 199 29.26 19.93 -5.95
C SER A 199 30.50 19.39 -5.21
N LEU A 200 30.90 20.05 -4.12
CA LEU A 200 32.00 19.61 -3.26
C LEU A 200 31.62 18.34 -2.50
N MET A 201 30.45 18.34 -1.87
CA MET A 201 29.94 17.19 -1.10
C MET A 201 29.78 15.96 -1.99
N LYS A 202 29.34 16.13 -3.24
CA LYS A 202 29.26 15.04 -4.22
C LYS A 202 30.64 14.44 -4.55
N GLY A 203 31.68 15.27 -4.64
CA GLY A 203 33.05 14.81 -4.86
C GLY A 203 33.59 14.01 -3.67
N GLU A 204 33.36 14.48 -2.45
CA GLU A 204 33.74 13.77 -1.22
C GLU A 204 33.03 12.42 -1.10
N ILE A 205 31.73 12.37 -1.37
CA ILE A 205 30.94 11.12 -1.36
C ILE A 205 31.46 10.14 -2.42
N GLN A 206 31.82 10.60 -3.62
CA GLN A 206 32.38 9.72 -4.66
C GLN A 206 33.74 9.14 -4.26
N MET A 207 34.61 9.95 -3.65
CA MET A 207 35.91 9.46 -3.15
C MET A 207 35.72 8.45 -2.01
N ALA A 208 34.85 8.73 -1.04
CA ALA A 208 34.57 7.83 0.07
C ALA A 208 33.96 6.49 -0.42
N LEU A 209 33.06 6.55 -1.40
CA LEU A 209 32.46 5.34 -2.01
C LEU A 209 33.52 4.50 -2.74
N GLN A 210 34.46 5.15 -3.43
CA GLN A 210 35.52 4.47 -4.15
C GLN A 210 36.55 3.84 -3.21
N GLU A 211 36.88 4.51 -2.10
CA GLU A 211 37.74 3.97 -1.03
C GLU A 211 37.08 2.77 -0.33
N GLN A 212 35.78 2.86 -0.02
CA GLN A 212 35.06 1.73 0.58
C GLN A 212 34.99 0.52 -0.37
N SER A 213 34.80 0.78 -1.67
CA SER A 213 34.77 -0.27 -2.70
C SER A 213 36.11 -1.01 -2.81
N THR A 214 37.24 -0.28 -2.83
CA THR A 214 38.57 -0.91 -2.88
C THR A 214 38.90 -1.67 -1.58
N ALA A 215 38.49 -1.15 -0.43
CA ALA A 215 38.64 -1.83 0.85
C ALA A 215 37.86 -3.16 0.89
N HIS A 216 36.61 -3.17 0.43
CA HIS A 216 35.82 -4.40 0.33
C HIS A 216 36.42 -5.42 -0.64
N GLN A 217 36.97 -4.95 -1.76
CA GLN A 217 37.58 -5.83 -2.75
C GLN A 217 38.85 -6.50 -2.20
N ASN A 218 39.67 -5.77 -1.44
CA ASN A 218 40.84 -6.31 -0.75
C ASN A 218 40.48 -7.31 0.35
N GLN A 219 39.40 -7.06 1.11
CA GLN A 219 38.91 -8.05 2.08
C GLN A 219 38.43 -9.33 1.40
N MET A 220 37.76 -9.22 0.24
CA MET A 220 37.33 -10.42 -0.50
C MET A 220 38.50 -11.22 -1.04
N THR A 221 39.58 -10.58 -1.50
CA THR A 221 40.77 -11.31 -1.98
C THR A 221 41.51 -11.99 -0.83
N GLU A 222 41.59 -11.37 0.35
CA GLU A 222 42.15 -12.01 1.55
C GLU A 222 41.32 -13.22 2.00
N ILE A 223 39.98 -13.10 2.00
CA ILE A 223 39.09 -14.23 2.33
C ILE A 223 39.28 -15.36 1.33
N GLN A 224 39.36 -15.07 0.04
CA GLN A 224 39.62 -16.09 -1.00
C GLN A 224 40.98 -16.77 -0.82
N ALA A 225 42.01 -16.01 -0.45
CA ALA A 225 43.34 -16.55 -0.17
C ALA A 225 43.34 -17.48 1.06
N MET A 226 42.65 -17.11 2.14
CA MET A 226 42.48 -17.97 3.32
C MET A 226 41.66 -19.23 3.00
N LEU A 227 40.64 -19.11 2.15
CA LEU A 227 39.82 -20.27 1.75
C LEU A 227 40.64 -21.24 0.91
N ALA A 228 41.50 -20.74 0.03
CA ALA A 228 42.40 -21.56 -0.78
C ALA A 228 43.47 -22.27 0.07
N THR A 229 44.02 -21.64 1.11
CA THR A 229 44.96 -22.30 2.02
C THR A 229 44.29 -23.39 2.86
N LEU A 230 43.10 -23.15 3.39
CA LEU A 230 42.33 -24.14 4.15
C LEU A 230 41.95 -25.36 3.29
N LEU A 231 41.57 -25.14 2.02
CA LEU A 231 41.27 -26.24 1.09
C LEU A 231 42.53 -27.06 0.75
N LYS A 232 43.69 -26.40 0.61
CA LYS A 232 44.97 -27.08 0.38
C LYS A 232 45.41 -27.91 1.58
N ASP A 233 45.25 -27.38 2.79
CA ASP A 233 45.63 -28.07 4.04
C ASP A 233 44.75 -29.30 4.29
N LYS A 234 43.45 -29.20 3.98
CA LYS A 234 42.51 -30.32 4.02
C LYS A 234 42.82 -31.41 2.99
N ALA A 235 43.36 -31.05 1.83
CA ALA A 235 43.75 -32.01 0.79
C ALA A 235 45.06 -32.76 1.10
N SER A 236 45.95 -32.20 1.93
CA SER A 236 47.18 -32.88 2.40
C SER A 236 46.99 -33.73 3.66
N SER A 237 45.83 -33.65 4.30
CA SER A 237 45.46 -34.38 5.52
C SER A 237 44.65 -35.66 5.23
N SER A 238 44.41 -36.00 3.96
CA SER A 238 43.74 -37.22 3.50
C SER A 238 44.68 -38.07 2.65
#